data_AF-A0A940AUG4-F1
#
_entry.id   AF-A0A940AUG4-F1
#
_cell.length_a   1.000
_cell.length_b   1.000
_cell.length_c   1.000
_cell.angle_alpha   90.00
_cell.angle_beta   90.00
_cell.angle_gamma   90.00
#
_symmetry.space_group_name_H-M   'P 1'
#
loop_
_entity.id
_entity.type
_entity.pdbx_description
1 polymer ?
#
loop_
_entity_poly.entity_id
_entity_poly.type
_entity_poly.pdbx_seq_one_letter_code
_entity_poly.pdbx_strand_id
1 'polypeptide(L)'
;MKKVLFLLSLSLVFVISCGDDPVSEQENSDTSAEETDSADSADDTDPADSGEPAEPTGDTEPTEPSETPDTDKDPEEMSPEEPAAEKFCQYACTTASDCVQTSANAITDEDNYKCEDHKCVYLGCLSDAECDEVYGAVTAATGKVYRCNENGAYGYPECTPECTTASECAAGETTDNAVDLDNYKCEDSRCVYAGCNSDAECQYGGLDYMRCVPEQYGDRILKICAQGCTTPADCANAVYPEELYLCEEGQCKMKSCESDEWCSEHVNPKFSCL
;
A
#
# COMPACT_ATOMS: atom_id res chain seq x y z
N MET A 1 9.43 -9.70 43.07
CA MET A 1 10.51 -9.57 42.06
C MET A 1 10.06 -10.33 40.82
N LYS A 2 9.27 -9.70 39.95
CA LYS A 2 8.80 -10.28 38.69
C LYS A 2 9.82 -9.90 37.61
N LYS A 3 10.40 -10.90 36.95
CA LYS A 3 11.27 -10.71 35.79
C LYS A 3 10.39 -10.19 34.64
N VAL A 4 10.60 -8.93 34.26
CA VAL A 4 10.03 -8.36 33.04
C VAL A 4 10.92 -8.86 31.90
N LEU A 5 10.38 -9.80 31.12
CA LEU A 5 10.99 -10.30 29.91
C LEU A 5 10.71 -9.25 28.82
N PHE A 6 11.72 -8.46 28.49
CA PHE A 6 11.72 -7.56 27.32
C PHE A 6 11.65 -8.45 26.07
N LEU A 7 10.47 -8.50 25.44
CA LEU A 7 10.31 -9.06 24.11
C LEU A 7 10.59 -7.94 23.11
N LEU A 8 11.71 -8.07 22.41
CA LEU A 8 12.05 -7.27 21.23
C LEU A 8 10.85 -7.26 20.28
N SER A 9 10.31 -6.07 20.01
CA SER A 9 9.51 -5.82 18.82
C SER A 9 10.42 -6.00 17.61
N LEU A 10 10.26 -7.13 16.94
CA LEU A 10 10.84 -7.38 15.63
C LEU A 10 10.12 -6.44 14.65
N SER A 11 10.64 -5.22 14.49
CA SER A 11 10.36 -4.43 13.31
C SER A 11 10.76 -5.29 12.13
N LEU A 12 9.77 -5.77 11.36
CA LEU A 12 10.02 -6.34 10.05
C LEU A 12 10.35 -5.17 9.10
N VAL A 13 11.46 -4.49 9.37
CA VAL A 13 12.20 -3.78 8.35
C VAL A 13 12.75 -4.92 7.48
N PHE A 14 12.42 -4.94 6.19
CA PHE A 14 13.21 -5.66 5.22
C PHE A 14 14.58 -4.99 5.14
N VAL A 15 15.40 -5.18 6.17
CA VAL A 15 16.84 -5.09 6.04
C VAL A 15 17.21 -6.35 5.30
N ILE A 16 17.44 -6.23 3.99
CA ILE A 16 18.27 -7.21 3.30
C ILE A 16 19.62 -7.15 4.02
N SER A 17 19.78 -8.06 4.97
CA SER A 17 21.04 -8.28 5.69
C SER A 17 22.06 -8.77 4.68
N CYS A 18 22.84 -7.85 4.10
CA CYS A 18 24.09 -8.20 3.43
C CYS A 18 25.07 -8.68 4.50
N GLY A 19 25.09 -9.99 4.73
CA GLY A 19 26.19 -10.63 5.43
C GLY A 19 27.43 -10.55 4.55
N ASP A 20 28.42 -9.79 5.01
CA ASP A 20 29.80 -9.89 4.54
C ASP A 20 30.37 -11.25 4.99
N ASP A 21 30.20 -12.29 4.18
CA ASP A 21 31.04 -13.48 4.28
C ASP A 21 32.27 -13.32 3.37
N PRO A 22 33.50 -13.51 3.92
CA PRO A 22 34.72 -13.40 3.13
C PRO A 22 34.78 -14.53 2.09
N VAL A 23 35.00 -14.11 0.84
CA VAL A 23 35.27 -14.93 -0.34
C VAL A 23 36.32 -16.01 -0.01
N SER A 24 35.91 -17.27 0.05
CA SER A 24 36.81 -18.40 -0.08
C SER A 24 36.92 -18.76 -1.55
N GLU A 25 38.10 -18.49 -2.12
CA GLU A 25 38.52 -18.99 -3.43
C GLU A 25 38.47 -20.53 -3.43
N GLN A 26 37.65 -21.15 -4.30
CA GLN A 26 37.98 -22.50 -4.76
C GLN A 26 37.37 -22.86 -6.13
N GLU A 27 38.27 -22.76 -7.12
CA GLU A 27 38.53 -23.67 -8.25
C GLU A 27 37.40 -24.12 -9.19
N ASN A 28 37.50 -23.57 -10.40
CA ASN A 28 37.22 -24.16 -11.71
C ASN A 28 36.97 -25.68 -11.76
N SER A 29 35.84 -26.04 -12.37
CA SER A 29 35.68 -27.32 -13.07
C SER A 29 34.90 -27.06 -14.36
N ASP A 30 35.63 -27.05 -15.48
CA ASP A 30 35.10 -27.31 -16.81
C ASP A 30 34.16 -28.53 -16.79
N THR A 31 33.04 -28.52 -17.52
CA THR A 31 32.92 -29.25 -18.80
C THR A 31 31.48 -29.28 -19.36
N SER A 32 31.45 -29.22 -20.69
CA SER A 32 30.49 -29.85 -21.60
C SER A 32 29.19 -29.10 -21.95
N ALA A 33 29.28 -28.51 -23.13
CA ALA A 33 28.17 -28.23 -24.03
C ALA A 33 27.37 -29.50 -24.36
N GLU A 34 26.04 -29.36 -24.36
CA GLU A 34 25.16 -30.13 -25.23
C GLU A 34 24.27 -29.14 -25.99
N GLU A 35 24.40 -29.18 -27.31
CA GLU A 35 23.45 -28.57 -28.24
C GLU A 35 22.23 -29.46 -28.34
N THR A 36 21.04 -28.87 -28.22
CA THR A 36 19.80 -29.49 -28.70
C THR A 36 19.10 -28.53 -29.64
N ASP A 37 19.21 -28.89 -30.91
CA ASP A 37 18.44 -28.42 -32.04
C ASP A 37 16.92 -28.70 -31.92
N SER A 38 16.17 -27.91 -32.70
CA SER A 38 14.86 -28.22 -33.30
C SER A 38 13.61 -28.13 -32.42
N ALA A 39 12.77 -27.14 -32.69
CA ALA A 39 11.55 -27.39 -33.48
C ALA A 39 10.87 -26.08 -33.90
N ASP A 40 10.78 -25.92 -35.21
CA ASP A 40 9.76 -25.15 -35.93
C ASP A 40 8.35 -25.45 -35.40
N SER A 41 7.55 -24.42 -35.20
CA SER A 41 6.10 -24.47 -35.44
C SER A 41 5.59 -23.06 -35.70
N ALA A 42 5.56 -22.72 -37.00
CA ALA A 42 4.61 -21.76 -37.52
C ALA A 42 3.20 -22.39 -37.41
N ASP A 43 2.25 -21.65 -36.86
CA ASP A 43 0.86 -21.83 -37.25
C ASP A 43 0.17 -20.47 -37.37
N ASP A 44 -0.04 -20.12 -38.64
CA ASP A 44 -0.92 -19.08 -39.15
C ASP A 44 -2.37 -19.49 -38.89
N THR A 45 -3.12 -18.72 -38.11
CA THR A 45 -4.57 -18.59 -38.37
C THR A 45 -5.02 -17.13 -38.18
N ASP A 46 -5.26 -16.53 -39.33
CA ASP A 46 -5.93 -15.26 -39.64
C ASP A 46 -7.46 -15.37 -39.37
N PRO A 47 -8.31 -14.36 -39.67
CA PRO A 47 -8.93 -13.48 -38.70
C PRO A 47 -10.47 -13.55 -38.74
N ALA A 48 -11.09 -12.56 -38.09
CA ALA A 48 -12.50 -12.13 -38.17
C ALA A 48 -13.48 -12.80 -37.21
N ASP A 49 -14.08 -11.98 -36.32
CA ASP A 49 -15.51 -11.77 -36.44
C ASP A 49 -15.91 -10.40 -35.86
N SER A 50 -16.67 -9.66 -36.66
CA SER A 50 -17.21 -8.33 -36.36
C SER A 50 -18.67 -8.51 -35.99
N GLY A 51 -19.01 -8.28 -34.72
CA GLY A 51 -20.38 -8.43 -34.23
C GLY A 51 -20.81 -7.24 -33.38
N GLU A 52 -21.19 -6.13 -34.02
CA GLU A 52 -22.14 -5.17 -33.43
C GLU A 52 -23.50 -5.85 -33.21
N PRO A 53 -24.21 -5.51 -32.12
CA PRO A 53 -25.59 -5.09 -32.35
C PRO A 53 -26.06 -3.92 -31.47
N ALA A 54 -26.63 -2.95 -32.18
CA ALA A 54 -27.91 -2.27 -31.93
C ALA A 54 -28.16 -1.57 -30.58
N GLU A 55 -28.18 -0.24 -30.66
CA GLU A 55 -28.92 0.64 -29.76
C GLU A 55 -30.44 0.42 -29.86
N PRO A 56 -31.17 0.35 -28.73
CA PRO A 56 -32.59 0.64 -28.70
C PRO A 56 -32.83 2.09 -28.27
N THR A 57 -33.22 2.93 -29.23
CA THR A 57 -33.89 4.22 -29.01
C THR A 57 -35.28 3.97 -28.43
N GLY A 58 -35.47 4.23 -27.15
CA GLY A 58 -36.77 4.19 -26.47
C GLY A 58 -37.29 5.60 -26.21
N ASP A 59 -38.12 6.09 -27.13
CA ASP A 59 -39.03 7.22 -26.93
C ASP A 59 -39.90 7.01 -25.69
N THR A 60 -39.93 7.98 -24.78
CA THR A 60 -40.97 8.08 -23.75
C THR A 60 -41.66 9.43 -23.87
N GLU A 61 -42.95 9.36 -24.14
CA GLU A 61 -43.90 10.47 -24.27
C GLU A 61 -43.98 11.35 -23.01
N PRO A 62 -44.38 12.63 -23.15
CA PRO A 62 -44.59 13.53 -22.03
C PRO A 62 -45.91 13.18 -21.32
N THR A 63 -45.83 12.79 -20.05
CA THR A 63 -47.01 12.66 -19.18
C THR A 63 -47.40 14.03 -18.64
N GLU A 64 -48.67 14.38 -18.85
CA GLU A 64 -49.30 15.63 -18.40
C GLU A 64 -49.32 15.81 -16.87
N PRO A 65 -49.41 17.07 -16.38
CA PRO A 65 -49.34 17.38 -14.97
C PRO A 65 -50.67 17.09 -14.27
N SER A 66 -50.65 16.13 -13.34
CA SER A 66 -51.76 15.88 -12.41
C SER A 66 -51.60 16.79 -11.19
N GLU A 67 -52.45 17.82 -11.12
CA GLU A 67 -52.57 18.70 -9.95
C GLU A 67 -53.04 17.87 -8.73
N THR A 68 -52.16 17.75 -7.75
CA THR A 68 -52.52 17.25 -6.42
C THR A 68 -52.53 18.40 -5.41
N PRO A 69 -53.46 18.36 -4.44
CA PRO A 69 -53.74 19.47 -3.55
C PRO A 69 -52.63 19.70 -2.53
N ASP A 70 -52.25 20.98 -2.40
CA ASP A 70 -51.38 21.53 -1.37
C ASP A 70 -51.71 20.98 0.02
N THR A 71 -50.79 20.18 0.53
CA THR A 71 -50.76 19.81 1.94
C THR A 71 -49.49 20.44 2.52
N ASP A 72 -49.58 21.72 2.86
CA ASP A 72 -48.58 22.51 3.58
C ASP A 72 -48.31 21.91 4.98
N LYS A 73 -47.57 20.81 5.00
CA LYS A 73 -46.79 20.38 6.15
C LYS A 73 -45.37 20.28 5.65
N ASP A 74 -44.63 21.35 5.87
CA ASP A 74 -43.18 21.42 5.82
C ASP A 74 -42.65 20.17 6.56
N PRO A 75 -42.24 19.10 5.84
CA PRO A 75 -41.54 18.02 6.49
C PRO A 75 -40.22 18.65 6.88
N GLU A 76 -39.95 18.80 8.19
CA GLU A 76 -38.62 19.12 8.67
C GLU A 76 -37.66 18.23 7.88
N GLU A 77 -36.94 18.84 6.92
CA GLU A 77 -35.94 18.19 6.11
C GLU A 77 -34.98 17.60 7.13
N MET A 78 -35.10 16.29 7.37
CA MET A 78 -34.07 15.54 8.06
C MET A 78 -32.89 15.62 7.11
N SER A 79 -32.08 16.66 7.29
CA SER A 79 -30.77 16.79 6.68
C SER A 79 -30.12 15.44 6.87
N PRO A 80 -29.77 14.72 5.79
CA PRO A 80 -29.14 13.41 5.92
C PRO A 80 -28.01 13.56 6.92
N GLU A 81 -28.08 12.83 8.04
CA GLU A 81 -26.98 12.79 8.99
C GLU A 81 -25.76 12.37 8.19
N GLU A 82 -24.80 13.29 8.05
CA GLU A 82 -23.52 12.96 7.43
C GLU A 82 -22.99 11.75 8.18
N PRO A 83 -22.59 10.67 7.47
CA PRO A 83 -22.06 9.49 8.13
C PRO A 83 -20.91 9.94 9.03
N ALA A 84 -21.00 9.61 10.32
CA ALA A 84 -19.95 9.94 11.26
C ALA A 84 -18.62 9.42 10.71
N ALA A 85 -17.62 10.30 10.60
CA ALA A 85 -16.30 9.93 10.10
C ALA A 85 -15.80 8.69 10.87
N GLU A 86 -15.35 7.67 10.13
CA GLU A 86 -14.78 6.47 10.72
C GLU A 86 -13.52 6.85 11.51
N LYS A 87 -13.46 6.43 12.78
CA LYS A 87 -12.33 6.69 13.67
C LYS A 87 -11.45 5.46 13.74
N PHE A 88 -10.13 5.65 13.75
CA PHE A 88 -9.18 4.56 13.90
C PHE A 88 -8.18 4.86 15.01
N CYS A 89 -7.51 3.81 15.50
CA CYS A 89 -6.45 4.04 16.46
C CYS A 89 -5.25 4.68 15.76
N GLN A 90 -4.94 5.91 16.16
CA GLN A 90 -3.81 6.69 15.64
C GLN A 90 -2.83 7.00 16.77
N TYR A 91 -1.56 7.21 16.43
CA TYR A 91 -0.54 7.57 17.41
C TYR A 91 -0.85 8.97 17.97
N ALA A 92 -1.03 9.05 19.28
CA ALA A 92 -1.37 10.27 19.97
C ALA A 92 -0.11 11.08 20.28
N CYS A 93 -0.24 12.41 20.27
CA CYS A 93 0.86 13.32 20.54
C CYS A 93 0.42 14.57 21.29
N THR A 94 1.39 15.20 21.93
CA THR A 94 1.31 16.60 22.39
C THR A 94 2.28 17.48 21.58
N THR A 95 3.37 16.90 21.09
CA THR A 95 4.42 17.53 20.30
C THR A 95 4.88 16.59 19.18
N ALA A 96 5.57 17.10 18.17
CA ALA A 96 6.13 16.27 17.10
C ALA A 96 7.12 15.22 17.63
N SER A 97 7.89 15.52 18.67
CA SER A 97 8.84 14.58 19.26
C SER A 97 8.17 13.34 19.86
N ASP A 98 6.88 13.39 20.20
CA ASP A 98 6.14 12.23 20.69
C ASP A 98 5.94 11.17 19.58
N CYS A 99 5.91 11.60 18.32
CA CYS A 99 5.65 10.78 17.13
C CYS A 99 6.87 9.98 16.67
N VAL A 100 8.06 10.36 17.14
CA VAL A 100 9.32 9.75 16.77
C VAL A 100 9.46 8.37 17.42
N GLN A 101 9.68 7.34 16.61
CA GLN A 101 9.92 5.98 17.10
C GLN A 101 11.36 5.79 17.56
N THR A 102 11.65 4.72 18.30
CA THR A 102 12.97 4.45 18.93
C THR A 102 14.16 4.33 17.97
N SER A 103 13.93 4.31 16.66
CA SER A 103 14.95 4.18 15.61
C SER A 103 14.74 5.23 14.52
N ALA A 104 14.67 6.50 14.91
CA ALA A 104 14.57 7.62 14.00
C ALA A 104 15.79 7.69 13.05
N ASN A 105 15.52 8.08 11.82
CA ASN A 105 16.51 8.47 10.81
C ASN A 105 16.03 9.77 10.15
N ALA A 106 16.78 10.30 9.18
CA ALA A 106 16.46 11.60 8.58
C ALA A 106 15.08 11.72 7.89
N ILE A 107 14.35 10.63 7.65
CA ILE A 107 12.98 10.68 7.10
C ILE A 107 11.91 10.27 8.14
N THR A 108 12.31 9.99 9.38
CA THR A 108 11.40 9.58 10.46
C THR A 108 11.75 10.25 11.79
N ASP A 109 12.46 11.38 11.74
CA ASP A 109 12.79 12.14 12.92
C ASP A 109 11.72 13.19 13.22
N GLU A 110 11.98 14.07 14.20
CA GLU A 110 10.97 14.98 14.73
C GLU A 110 10.42 15.96 13.69
N ASP A 111 11.24 16.43 12.74
CA ASP A 111 10.79 17.44 11.79
C ASP A 111 9.88 16.86 10.68
N ASN A 112 9.93 15.54 10.46
CA ASN A 112 9.03 14.82 9.56
C ASN A 112 7.63 14.59 10.15
N TYR A 113 7.33 15.09 11.36
CA TYR A 113 6.02 14.97 11.98
C TYR A 113 5.44 16.31 12.42
N LYS A 114 4.12 16.40 12.37
CA LYS A 114 3.34 17.45 13.03
C LYS A 114 2.34 16.81 13.98
N CYS A 115 2.26 17.35 15.19
CA CYS A 115 1.17 17.03 16.08
C CYS A 115 -0.02 17.94 15.80
N GLU A 116 -1.09 17.41 15.21
CA GLU A 116 -2.30 18.14 14.85
C GLU A 116 -3.53 17.47 15.47
N ASP A 117 -4.34 18.20 16.23
CA ASP A 117 -5.51 17.65 16.94
C ASP A 117 -5.17 16.37 17.75
N HIS A 118 -4.01 16.38 18.42
CA HIS A 118 -3.45 15.25 19.16
C HIS A 118 -3.10 14.00 18.34
N LYS A 119 -3.07 14.07 16.99
CA LYS A 119 -2.61 12.99 16.11
C LYS A 119 -1.24 13.28 15.50
N CYS A 120 -0.42 12.24 15.40
CA CYS A 120 0.82 12.29 14.63
C CYS A 120 0.51 12.28 13.13
N VAL A 121 0.71 13.43 12.47
CA VAL A 121 0.65 13.54 11.02
C VAL A 121 2.07 13.46 10.48
N TYR A 122 2.34 12.43 9.70
CA TYR A 122 3.60 12.30 8.98
C TYR A 122 3.61 13.28 7.81
N LEU A 123 4.67 14.08 7.71
CA LEU A 123 4.85 15.11 6.69
C LEU A 123 5.63 14.60 5.47
N GLY A 124 6.18 13.39 5.53
CA GLY A 124 7.07 12.90 4.49
C GLY A 124 8.51 13.38 4.67
N CYS A 125 9.31 13.15 3.65
CA CYS A 125 10.63 13.77 3.57
C CYS A 125 10.50 15.30 3.35
N LEU A 126 11.46 16.07 3.84
CA LEU A 126 11.53 17.53 3.68
C LEU A 126 12.62 17.95 2.69
N SER A 127 13.56 17.05 2.36
CA SER A 127 14.62 17.34 1.39
C SER A 127 15.27 16.08 0.80
N ASP A 128 15.93 16.26 -0.35
CA ASP A 128 16.76 15.21 -0.96
C ASP A 128 17.91 14.75 -0.05
N ALA A 129 18.39 15.63 0.84
CA ALA A 129 19.46 15.31 1.77
C ALA A 129 19.04 14.23 2.78
N GLU A 130 17.76 14.21 3.18
CA GLU A 130 17.23 13.16 4.06
C GLU A 130 17.19 11.82 3.33
N CYS A 131 16.78 11.82 2.05
CA CYS A 131 16.79 10.63 1.21
C CYS A 131 18.23 10.11 0.99
N ASP A 132 19.18 11.01 0.75
CA ASP A 132 20.60 10.66 0.61
C ASP A 132 21.19 10.10 1.92
N GLU A 133 20.74 10.57 3.09
CA GLU A 133 21.20 10.03 4.38
C GLU A 133 20.68 8.60 4.62
N VAL A 134 19.43 8.33 4.26
CA VAL A 134 18.77 7.03 4.51
C VAL A 134 19.18 5.98 3.48
N TYR A 135 19.22 6.34 2.20
CA TYR A 135 19.47 5.40 1.09
C TYR A 135 20.88 5.52 0.49
N GLY A 136 21.61 6.58 0.83
CA GLY A 136 22.84 6.97 0.15
C GLY A 136 22.55 7.82 -1.08
N ALA A 137 23.51 8.68 -1.46
CA ALA A 137 23.41 9.51 -2.68
C ALA A 137 23.21 8.67 -3.96
N VAL A 138 23.76 7.45 -3.96
CA VAL A 138 23.47 6.38 -4.90
C VAL A 138 23.45 5.09 -4.10
N THR A 139 22.37 4.31 -4.17
CA THR A 139 22.27 3.06 -3.44
C THR A 139 23.34 2.08 -3.91
N ALA A 140 24.17 1.56 -3.02
CA ALA A 140 25.23 0.61 -3.39
C ALA A 140 24.65 -0.69 -3.99
N ALA A 141 23.45 -1.09 -3.56
CA ALA A 141 22.81 -2.33 -3.99
C ALA A 141 22.15 -2.23 -5.38
N THR A 142 21.55 -1.08 -5.72
CA THR A 142 20.74 -0.94 -6.94
C THR A 142 21.22 0.13 -7.89
N GLY A 143 22.19 0.96 -7.50
CA GLY A 143 22.68 2.08 -8.31
C GLY A 143 21.67 3.21 -8.48
N LYS A 144 20.60 3.23 -7.67
CA LYS A 144 19.48 4.17 -7.78
C LYS A 144 19.74 5.42 -6.97
N VAL A 145 19.19 6.53 -7.44
CA VAL A 145 19.21 7.82 -6.77
C VAL A 145 17.81 8.08 -6.22
N TYR A 146 17.69 8.36 -4.92
CA TYR A 146 16.41 8.63 -4.28
C TYR A 146 16.25 10.14 -4.04
N ARG A 147 15.07 10.67 -4.36
CA ARG A 147 14.75 12.09 -4.19
C ARG A 147 13.45 12.26 -3.45
N CYS A 148 13.37 13.37 -2.74
CA CYS A 148 12.18 13.73 -2.00
C CYS A 148 11.16 14.33 -2.97
N ASN A 149 10.21 13.50 -3.41
CA ASN A 149 9.23 13.88 -4.41
C ASN A 149 7.82 13.84 -3.83
N GLU A 150 7.00 14.82 -4.22
CA GLU A 150 5.56 14.82 -3.93
C GLU A 150 4.92 13.51 -4.43
N ASN A 151 4.36 12.72 -3.51
CA ASN A 151 3.57 11.55 -3.85
C ASN A 151 2.08 11.89 -3.70
N GLY A 152 1.43 12.15 -4.83
CA GLY A 152 0.00 12.46 -4.86
C GLY A 152 -0.90 11.35 -4.32
N ALA A 153 -0.44 10.10 -4.25
CA ALA A 153 -1.25 9.01 -3.69
C ALA A 153 -1.42 9.17 -2.17
N TYR A 154 -0.34 9.41 -1.43
CA TYR A 154 -0.39 9.45 0.03
C TYR A 154 -0.60 10.85 0.62
N GLY A 155 -0.45 11.89 -0.20
CA GLY A 155 -0.63 13.28 0.23
C GLY A 155 0.57 13.88 0.98
N TYR A 156 1.74 13.23 0.92
CA TYR A 156 3.00 13.72 1.45
C TYR A 156 4.18 13.33 0.53
N PRO A 157 5.30 14.06 0.56
CA PRO A 157 6.52 13.69 -0.17
C PRO A 157 7.17 12.41 0.33
N GLU A 158 7.69 11.60 -0.58
CA GLU A 158 8.40 10.36 -0.26
C GLU A 158 9.73 10.29 -1.01
N CYS A 159 10.69 9.61 -0.40
CA CYS A 159 11.93 9.23 -1.09
C CYS A 159 11.61 8.18 -2.15
N THR A 160 11.54 8.62 -3.40
CA THR A 160 11.25 7.78 -4.56
C THR A 160 12.48 7.70 -5.46
N PRO A 161 12.76 6.55 -6.09
CA PRO A 161 13.88 6.45 -7.00
C PRO A 161 13.61 7.25 -8.26
N GLU A 162 14.63 7.97 -8.73
CA GLU A 162 14.61 8.62 -10.04
C GLU A 162 14.61 7.57 -11.16
N CYS A 163 14.03 7.94 -12.30
CA CYS A 163 14.02 7.11 -13.49
C CYS A 163 14.02 7.91 -14.78
N THR A 164 14.42 7.25 -15.86
CA THR A 164 14.23 7.67 -17.25
C THR A 164 13.24 6.76 -17.97
N THR A 165 13.13 5.51 -17.52
CA THR A 165 12.19 4.51 -18.04
C THR A 165 11.62 3.67 -16.90
N ALA A 166 10.47 3.02 -17.13
CA ALA A 166 9.86 2.14 -16.13
C ALA A 166 10.78 0.95 -15.73
N SER A 167 11.66 0.50 -16.62
CA SER A 167 12.63 -0.57 -16.35
C SER A 167 13.60 -0.26 -15.22
N GLU A 168 13.81 1.02 -14.91
CA GLU A 168 14.68 1.45 -13.81
C GLU A 168 13.96 1.40 -12.45
N CYS A 169 12.63 1.20 -12.43
CA CYS A 169 11.82 1.29 -11.22
C CYS A 169 11.70 -0.01 -10.43
N ALA A 170 11.66 -1.16 -11.12
CA ALA A 170 11.55 -2.45 -10.47
C ALA A 170 12.68 -2.70 -9.45
N ALA A 171 12.36 -3.33 -8.33
CA ALA A 171 13.34 -3.67 -7.30
C ALA A 171 14.17 -4.93 -7.65
N GLY A 172 13.77 -5.69 -8.68
CA GLY A 172 14.47 -6.87 -9.17
C GLY A 172 14.02 -7.28 -10.58
N GLU A 173 14.66 -8.31 -11.15
CA GLU A 173 14.37 -8.82 -12.49
C GLU A 173 13.24 -9.87 -12.54
N THR A 174 12.71 -10.28 -11.39
CA THR A 174 11.66 -11.31 -11.33
C THR A 174 10.32 -10.73 -11.73
N THR A 175 9.58 -11.39 -12.63
CA THR A 175 8.34 -10.92 -13.27
C THR A 175 7.05 -11.46 -12.63
N ASP A 176 7.14 -12.01 -11.42
CA ASP A 176 6.00 -12.69 -10.77
C ASP A 176 5.74 -12.11 -9.36
N ASN A 177 6.04 -10.83 -9.13
CA ASN A 177 5.84 -10.23 -7.82
C ASN A 177 5.25 -8.83 -7.92
N ALA A 178 4.54 -8.42 -6.87
CA ALA A 178 3.89 -7.11 -6.87
C ALA A 178 4.86 -5.91 -6.90
N VAL A 179 6.17 -6.12 -7.04
CA VAL A 179 7.22 -5.08 -7.10
C VAL A 179 8.10 -5.22 -8.35
N ASP A 180 7.58 -5.87 -9.39
CA ASP A 180 8.22 -6.08 -10.67
C ASP A 180 7.90 -4.96 -11.68
N LEU A 181 8.37 -5.14 -12.92
CA LEU A 181 8.40 -4.08 -13.92
C LEU A 181 7.02 -3.54 -14.33
N ASP A 182 6.04 -4.41 -14.51
CA ASP A 182 4.69 -4.02 -14.95
C ASP A 182 3.89 -3.31 -13.87
N ASN A 183 4.38 -3.33 -12.63
CA ASN A 183 3.77 -2.66 -11.48
C ASN A 183 4.35 -1.25 -11.20
N TYR A 184 5.23 -0.72 -12.07
CA TYR A 184 5.74 0.65 -11.96
C TYR A 184 5.65 1.45 -13.26
N LYS A 185 5.57 2.76 -13.10
CA LYS A 185 5.69 3.75 -14.19
C LYS A 185 6.78 4.74 -13.87
N CYS A 186 7.43 5.25 -14.91
CA CYS A 186 8.31 6.40 -14.80
C CYS A 186 7.53 7.66 -15.20
N GLU A 187 7.17 8.48 -14.22
CA GLU A 187 6.39 9.71 -14.42
C GLU A 187 7.18 10.88 -13.84
N ASP A 188 7.38 11.97 -14.61
CA ASP A 188 8.18 13.14 -14.20
C ASP A 188 9.54 12.79 -13.57
N SER A 189 10.25 11.82 -14.16
CA SER A 189 11.54 11.32 -13.67
C SER A 189 11.53 10.67 -12.29
N ARG A 190 10.37 10.23 -11.78
CA ARG A 190 10.24 9.41 -10.57
C ARG A 190 9.51 8.11 -10.83
N CYS A 191 9.87 7.08 -10.08
CA CYS A 191 9.17 5.81 -10.08
C CYS A 191 7.89 5.90 -9.28
N VAL A 192 6.77 5.67 -9.96
CA VAL A 192 5.42 5.64 -9.37
C VAL A 192 4.94 4.20 -9.38
N TYR A 193 4.57 3.69 -8.22
CA TYR A 193 3.95 2.37 -8.10
C TYR A 193 2.54 2.40 -8.69
N ALA A 194 2.28 1.54 -9.67
CA ALA A 194 1.00 1.43 -10.35
C ALA A 194 0.03 0.48 -9.64
N GLY A 195 0.55 -0.30 -8.69
CA GLY A 195 -0.21 -1.34 -7.99
C GLY A 195 -0.04 -2.70 -8.64
N CYS A 196 -0.41 -3.76 -7.92
CA CYS A 196 -0.42 -5.13 -8.43
C CYS A 196 -1.46 -5.34 -9.54
N ASN A 197 -1.21 -6.30 -10.43
CA ASN A 197 -2.11 -6.68 -11.52
C ASN A 197 -2.94 -7.93 -11.19
N SER A 198 -2.47 -8.79 -10.29
CA SER A 198 -3.13 -10.06 -9.94
C SER A 198 -2.88 -10.51 -8.50
N ASP A 199 -3.74 -11.38 -7.98
CA ASP A 199 -3.50 -12.04 -6.68
C ASP A 199 -2.20 -12.85 -6.67
N ALA A 200 -1.78 -13.39 -7.82
CA ALA A 200 -0.58 -14.20 -7.94
C ALA A 200 0.68 -13.39 -7.59
N GLU A 201 0.76 -12.13 -8.03
CA GLU A 201 1.87 -11.22 -7.69
C GLU A 201 1.98 -10.94 -6.18
N CYS A 202 0.87 -11.03 -5.46
CA CYS A 202 0.83 -10.82 -4.02
C CYS A 202 1.22 -12.05 -3.20
N GLN A 203 1.22 -13.25 -3.81
CA GLN A 203 1.52 -14.52 -3.14
C GLN A 203 3.03 -14.80 -3.03
N TYR A 204 3.87 -13.76 -3.08
CA TYR A 204 5.31 -13.89 -2.95
C TYR A 204 5.72 -14.52 -1.62
N GLY A 205 6.71 -15.42 -1.63
CA GLY A 205 7.24 -16.05 -0.42
C GLY A 205 6.30 -17.06 0.26
N GLY A 206 5.28 -17.55 -0.45
CA GLY A 206 4.31 -18.52 0.09
C GLY A 206 3.20 -17.89 0.94
N LEU A 207 2.95 -16.59 0.75
CA LEU A 207 1.88 -15.86 1.42
C LEU A 207 0.57 -16.00 0.62
N ASP A 208 0.06 -17.23 0.54
CA ASP A 208 -1.15 -17.59 -0.24
C ASP A 208 -2.42 -16.82 0.19
N TYR A 209 -2.37 -16.17 1.35
CA TYR A 209 -3.44 -15.36 1.92
C TYR A 209 -3.46 -13.91 1.41
N MET A 210 -2.41 -13.44 0.72
CA MET A 210 -2.39 -12.08 0.19
C MET A 210 -3.22 -11.97 -1.10
N ARG A 211 -3.84 -10.81 -1.30
CA ARG A 211 -4.72 -10.51 -2.43
C ARG A 211 -4.40 -9.13 -2.98
N CYS A 212 -4.60 -8.98 -4.29
CA CYS A 212 -4.45 -7.73 -4.98
C CYS A 212 -5.77 -6.96 -4.93
N VAL A 213 -5.87 -6.02 -3.99
CA VAL A 213 -7.13 -5.32 -3.69
C VAL A 213 -7.01 -3.83 -3.99
N PRO A 214 -8.07 -3.19 -4.53
CA PRO A 214 -8.10 -1.75 -4.70
C PRO A 214 -8.27 -1.06 -3.34
N GLU A 215 -7.41 -0.11 -3.02
CA GLU A 215 -7.47 0.70 -1.81
C GLU A 215 -7.44 2.19 -2.18
N GLN A 216 -8.24 3.00 -1.48
CA GLN A 216 -8.29 4.44 -1.70
C GLN A 216 -7.17 5.13 -0.92
N TYR A 217 -6.30 5.83 -1.64
CA TYR A 217 -5.25 6.69 -1.10
C TYR A 217 -5.40 8.10 -1.65
N GLY A 218 -5.83 9.03 -0.80
CA GLY A 218 -6.11 10.40 -1.22
C GLY A 218 -7.17 10.44 -2.32
N ASP A 219 -6.82 10.94 -3.49
CA ASP A 219 -7.66 11.01 -4.69
C ASP A 219 -7.46 9.85 -5.67
N ARG A 220 -6.66 8.84 -5.31
CA ARG A 220 -6.31 7.69 -6.16
C ARG A 220 -6.80 6.37 -5.58
N ILE A 221 -7.15 5.45 -6.47
CA ILE A 221 -7.33 4.04 -6.13
C ILE A 221 -6.08 3.31 -6.61
N LEU A 222 -5.38 2.67 -5.67
CA LEU A 222 -4.17 1.89 -5.93
C LEU A 222 -4.47 0.43 -5.61
N LYS A 223 -4.07 -0.48 -6.49
CA LYS A 223 -4.12 -1.91 -6.17
C LYS A 223 -2.92 -2.29 -5.32
N ILE A 224 -3.15 -2.73 -4.09
CA ILE A 224 -2.08 -3.11 -3.16
C ILE A 224 -2.21 -4.58 -2.79
N CYS A 225 -1.10 -5.19 -2.39
CA CYS A 225 -1.14 -6.49 -1.74
C CYS A 225 -1.57 -6.31 -0.29
N ALA A 226 -2.79 -6.74 0.01
CA ALA A 226 -3.32 -6.78 1.37
C ALA A 226 -3.63 -8.22 1.79
N GLN A 227 -3.71 -8.42 3.11
CA GLN A 227 -4.13 -9.71 3.66
C GLN A 227 -5.61 -9.94 3.32
N GLY A 228 -5.85 -11.02 2.56
CA GLY A 228 -7.18 -11.51 2.28
C GLY A 228 -7.74 -12.33 3.43
N CYS A 229 -9.05 -12.50 3.44
CA CYS A 229 -9.74 -13.26 4.47
C CYS A 229 -11.01 -13.95 3.96
N THR A 230 -11.43 -14.97 4.69
CA THR A 230 -12.77 -15.55 4.63
C THR A 230 -13.55 -15.30 5.92
N THR A 231 -12.83 -15.11 7.03
CA THR A 231 -13.35 -14.79 8.35
C THR A 231 -12.40 -13.80 9.07
N PRO A 232 -12.86 -13.06 10.09
CA PRO A 232 -11.96 -12.18 10.87
C PRO A 232 -10.78 -12.91 11.53
N ALA A 233 -10.92 -14.21 11.81
CA ALA A 233 -9.85 -15.03 12.36
C ALA A 233 -8.62 -15.11 11.42
N ASP A 234 -8.86 -15.01 10.10
CA ASP A 234 -7.79 -15.03 9.10
C ASP A 234 -6.91 -13.77 9.16
N CYS A 235 -7.41 -12.68 9.75
CA CYS A 235 -6.72 -11.39 9.89
C CYS A 235 -5.89 -11.27 11.17
N ALA A 236 -6.18 -12.12 12.16
CA ALA A 236 -5.57 -12.04 13.47
C ALA A 236 -4.08 -12.37 13.44
N ASN A 237 -3.30 -11.67 14.24
CA ASN A 237 -1.88 -11.95 14.44
C ASN A 237 -1.49 -11.78 15.92
N ALA A 238 -0.20 -11.92 16.22
CA ALA A 238 0.30 -11.84 17.60
C ALA A 238 0.11 -10.46 18.26
N VAL A 239 -0.10 -9.41 17.46
CA VAL A 239 -0.27 -8.02 17.92
C VAL A 239 -1.76 -7.63 17.91
N TYR A 240 -2.49 -8.00 16.87
CA TYR A 240 -3.89 -7.62 16.68
C TYR A 240 -4.79 -8.86 16.65
N PRO A 241 -5.62 -9.08 17.69
CA PRO A 241 -6.51 -10.23 17.74
C PRO A 241 -7.72 -10.08 16.78
N GLU A 242 -8.44 -11.18 16.56
CA GLU A 242 -9.52 -11.26 15.55
C GLU A 242 -10.66 -10.26 15.79
N GLU A 243 -10.92 -9.90 17.04
CA GLU A 243 -11.95 -8.94 17.41
C GLU A 243 -11.68 -7.53 16.91
N LEU A 244 -10.46 -7.22 16.45
CA LEU A 244 -10.11 -5.91 15.89
C LEU A 244 -10.33 -5.84 14.36
N TYR A 245 -10.74 -6.93 13.73
CA TYR A 245 -10.89 -7.00 12.28
C TYR A 245 -12.31 -7.31 11.82
N LEU A 246 -12.63 -6.83 10.62
CA LEU A 246 -13.74 -7.25 9.79
C LEU A 246 -13.16 -7.95 8.56
N CYS A 247 -13.89 -8.95 8.06
CA CYS A 247 -13.61 -9.53 6.76
C CYS A 247 -14.67 -9.05 5.78
N GLU A 248 -14.34 -8.00 5.01
CA GLU A 248 -15.26 -7.37 4.07
C GLU A 248 -14.72 -7.54 2.66
N GLU A 249 -15.55 -8.07 1.77
CA GLU A 249 -15.19 -8.27 0.35
C GLU A 249 -13.91 -9.12 0.16
N GLY A 250 -13.60 -9.96 1.15
CA GLY A 250 -12.40 -10.79 1.15
C GLY A 250 -11.13 -10.08 1.60
N GLN A 251 -11.22 -8.86 2.15
CA GLN A 251 -10.12 -8.07 2.69
C GLN A 251 -10.22 -7.91 4.21
N CYS A 252 -9.08 -8.03 4.90
CA CYS A 252 -8.96 -7.69 6.30
C CYS A 252 -9.02 -6.17 6.50
N LYS A 253 -10.11 -5.67 7.09
CA LYS A 253 -10.25 -4.26 7.47
C LYS A 253 -10.22 -4.12 8.99
N MET A 254 -9.46 -3.15 9.49
CA MET A 254 -9.45 -2.86 10.92
C MET A 254 -10.80 -2.22 11.30
N LYS A 255 -11.38 -2.65 12.42
CA LYS A 255 -12.58 -2.01 12.96
C LYS A 255 -12.30 -0.57 13.35
N SER A 256 -13.33 0.27 13.25
CA SER A 256 -13.28 1.58 13.87
C SER A 256 -13.12 1.44 15.39
N CYS A 257 -12.35 2.34 15.97
CA CYS A 257 -12.18 2.37 17.41
C CYS A 257 -13.42 2.97 18.10
N GLU A 258 -13.71 2.48 19.30
CA GLU A 258 -14.86 2.97 20.08
C GLU A 258 -14.47 4.12 21.02
N SER A 259 -13.21 4.14 21.48
CA SER A 259 -12.69 5.11 22.44
C SER A 259 -11.17 5.12 22.50
N ASP A 260 -10.58 6.17 23.09
CA ASP A 260 -9.14 6.23 23.40
C ASP A 260 -8.71 5.09 24.32
N GLU A 261 -9.54 4.73 25.30
CA GLU A 261 -9.28 3.62 26.22
C GLU A 261 -9.13 2.30 25.45
N TRP A 262 -10.03 2.05 24.51
CA TRP A 262 -9.97 0.88 23.63
C TRP A 262 -8.64 0.80 22.87
N CYS A 263 -8.20 1.90 22.25
CA CYS A 263 -6.91 1.95 21.54
C CYS A 263 -5.73 1.71 22.48
N SER A 264 -5.76 2.33 23.67
CA SER A 264 -4.69 2.21 24.65
C SER A 264 -4.54 0.80 25.21
N GLU A 265 -5.65 0.07 25.37
CA GLU A 265 -5.69 -1.30 25.91
C GLU A 265 -5.39 -2.37 24.87
N HIS A 266 -5.87 -2.21 23.64
CA HIS A 266 -5.83 -3.27 22.60
C HIS A 266 -4.71 -3.07 21.58
N VAL A 267 -4.24 -1.83 21.35
CA VAL A 267 -3.19 -1.53 20.37
C VAL A 267 -1.91 -1.14 21.08
N ASN A 268 -1.88 0.03 21.71
CA ASN A 268 -0.72 0.54 22.42
C ASN A 268 -1.13 1.75 23.29
N PRO A 269 -0.59 1.91 24.50
CA PRO A 269 -0.95 3.02 25.40
C PRO A 269 -0.66 4.43 24.87
N LYS A 270 0.04 4.56 23.73
CA LYS A 270 0.25 5.82 23.02
C LYS A 270 -0.75 6.07 21.89
N PHE A 271 -1.74 5.21 21.67
CA PHE A 271 -2.73 5.38 20.61
C PHE A 271 -4.05 5.93 21.16
N SER A 272 -4.69 6.80 20.39
CA SER A 272 -6.00 7.40 20.65
C SER A 272 -6.96 7.11 19.50
N CYS A 273 -8.26 7.19 19.78
CA CYS A 273 -9.31 6.95 18.81
C CYS A 273 -9.71 8.25 18.10
N LEU A 274 -9.13 8.48 16.93
CA LEU A 274 -9.17 9.74 16.20
C LEU A 274 -9.73 9.57 14.79
#